data_AF-A0AAD4M9C9-F1
#
_entry.id   AF-A0AAD4M9C9-F1
#
_cell.length_a   1.000
_cell.length_b   1.000
_cell.length_c   1.000
_cell.angle_alpha   90.00
_cell.angle_beta   90.00
_cell.angle_gamma   90.00
#
_symmetry.space_group_name_H-M   'P 1'
#
loop_
_entity.id
_entity.type
_entity.pdbx_description
1 polymer ?
#
loop_
_entity_poly.entity_id
_entity_poly.type
_entity_poly.pdbx_seq_one_letter_code
_entity_poly.pdbx_strand_id
1 'polypeptide(L)'
;MDPSPPPSSSNPDLGWSHVGFGLTFVALNAVLSHVLQLHIGTSLVIGALRCVVQLTLVATVLQRVFAAESIWAVAGIALLLNTLGTFETVVIKADRKCRHMFSAVLVAMLAGTIPISILGARFAMDVVPFWTPEQYIPVVGMLCGNAIVGVSVALSYILKELDENRDKTETLLAFGASRFEACRPLAVEALRLSLMPTINQMRADVQQAARLQMIIMFMIAASSGLSSIITTMFVLSVCVDSEHRIRKDRIRIEVRRYALRRTRSEVMRVISGTTASWAAWARVVVGRKGKGGNRGIESEESERAPLLN
;
A
#
# COMPACT_ATOMS: atom_id res chain seq x y z
N MET A 1 47.59 -14.66 -19.87
CA MET A 1 46.26 -14.05 -20.05
C MET A 1 45.66 -13.93 -18.66
N ASP A 2 45.87 -12.79 -18.01
CA ASP A 2 45.28 -12.49 -16.70
C ASP A 2 43.77 -12.28 -16.87
N PRO A 3 42.91 -12.96 -16.09
CA PRO A 3 41.51 -12.59 -15.99
C PRO A 3 41.42 -11.38 -15.04
N SER A 4 41.36 -10.17 -15.60
CA SER A 4 40.97 -8.98 -14.83
C SER A 4 39.60 -9.23 -14.19
N PRO A 5 39.40 -8.92 -12.89
CA PRO A 5 38.10 -9.05 -12.26
C PRO A 5 37.08 -8.10 -12.92
N PRO A 6 35.79 -8.48 -13.01
CA PRO A 6 34.76 -7.62 -13.58
C PRO A 6 34.66 -6.30 -12.79
N PRO A 7 34.34 -5.17 -13.44
CA PRO A 7 34.21 -3.89 -12.75
C PRO A 7 33.13 -4.02 -11.67
N SER A 8 33.48 -3.70 -10.43
CA SER A 8 32.53 -3.59 -9.33
C SER A 8 31.47 -2.55 -9.73
N SER A 9 30.25 -3.00 -9.96
CA SER A 9 29.11 -2.12 -10.18
C SER A 9 28.97 -1.24 -8.94
N SER A 10 29.39 0.03 -9.05
CA SER A 10 29.11 1.05 -8.05
C SER A 10 27.59 1.11 -7.88
N ASN A 11 27.08 0.61 -6.76
CA ASN A 11 25.68 0.81 -6.41
C ASN A 11 25.44 2.32 -6.44
N PRO A 12 24.51 2.82 -7.27
CA PRO A 12 24.21 4.24 -7.25
C PRO A 12 23.74 4.62 -5.85
N ASP A 13 24.49 5.49 -5.17
CA ASP A 13 24.15 5.99 -3.84
C ASP A 13 22.86 6.83 -3.95
N LEU A 14 21.73 6.15 -3.81
CA LEU A 14 20.39 6.72 -3.86
C LEU A 14 20.13 7.54 -2.59
N GLY A 15 20.61 8.78 -2.60
CA GLY A 15 20.34 9.77 -1.56
C GLY A 15 18.90 10.29 -1.54
N TRP A 16 18.54 11.00 -0.46
CA TRP A 16 17.24 11.65 -0.27
C TRP A 16 16.86 12.64 -1.38
N SER A 17 17.82 13.16 -2.13
CA SER A 17 17.63 13.99 -3.32
C SER A 17 16.82 13.26 -4.41
N HIS A 18 17.06 11.96 -4.62
CA HIS A 18 16.33 11.16 -5.62
C HIS A 18 14.86 10.94 -5.23
N VAL A 19 14.58 10.79 -3.94
CA VAL A 19 13.21 10.74 -3.43
C VAL A 19 12.48 12.06 -3.70
N GLY A 20 13.18 13.19 -3.54
CA GLY A 20 12.66 14.52 -3.88
C GLY A 20 12.34 14.69 -5.38
N PHE A 21 13.19 14.18 -6.26
CA PHE A 21 12.90 14.14 -7.69
C PHE A 21 11.67 13.29 -8.00
N GLY A 22 11.52 12.12 -7.37
CA GLY A 22 10.32 11.29 -7.50
C GLY A 22 9.04 12.00 -7.06
N LEU A 23 9.10 12.78 -5.96
CA LEU A 23 7.97 13.58 -5.49
C LEU A 23 7.53 14.64 -6.50
N THR A 24 8.44 15.13 -7.34
CA THR A 24 8.12 16.11 -8.40
C THR A 24 7.21 15.50 -9.47
N PHE A 25 7.39 14.22 -9.83
CA PHE A 25 6.48 13.52 -10.73
C PHE A 25 5.08 13.36 -10.15
N VAL A 26 4.98 13.12 -8.83
CA VAL A 26 3.70 13.10 -8.12
C VAL A 26 3.05 14.48 -8.14
N ALA A 27 3.82 15.53 -7.90
CA ALA A 27 3.34 16.91 -7.94
C ALA A 27 2.83 17.30 -9.34
N LEU A 28 3.54 16.89 -10.40
CA LEU A 28 3.11 17.10 -11.78
C LEU A 28 1.77 16.41 -12.07
N ASN A 29 1.60 15.16 -11.65
CA ASN A 29 0.32 14.45 -11.77
C ASN A 29 -0.80 15.14 -10.98
N ALA A 30 -0.48 15.69 -9.81
CA ALA A 30 -1.45 16.42 -9.00
C ALA A 30 -1.90 17.73 -9.67
N VAL A 31 -0.98 18.48 -10.28
CA VAL A 31 -1.27 19.69 -11.06
C VAL A 31 -2.12 19.34 -12.27
N LEU A 32 -1.75 18.31 -13.03
CA LEU A 32 -2.53 17.87 -14.19
C LEU A 32 -3.94 17.41 -13.79
N SER A 33 -4.06 16.69 -12.68
CA SER A 33 -5.37 16.31 -12.11
C SER A 33 -6.21 17.52 -11.72
N HIS A 34 -5.58 18.61 -11.24
CA HIS A 34 -6.27 19.85 -10.92
C HIS A 34 -6.75 20.59 -12.17
N VAL A 35 -5.89 20.70 -13.19
CA VAL A 35 -6.23 21.31 -14.49
C VAL A 35 -7.38 20.57 -15.17
N LEU A 36 -7.36 19.23 -15.11
CA LEU A 36 -8.41 18.38 -15.69
C LEU A 36 -9.63 18.20 -14.76
N GLN A 37 -9.68 18.88 -13.60
CA GLN A 37 -10.76 18.78 -12.61
C GLN A 37 -11.10 17.35 -12.15
N LEU A 38 -10.12 16.44 -12.17
CA LEU A 38 -10.29 15.02 -11.81
C LEU A 38 -10.50 14.79 -10.31
N HIS A 39 -10.30 15.80 -9.46
CA HIS A 39 -10.44 15.74 -7.98
C HIS A 39 -9.59 14.65 -7.28
N ILE A 40 -8.61 14.05 -7.96
CA ILE A 40 -7.75 12.96 -7.43
C ILE A 40 -6.39 13.50 -6.92
N GLY A 41 -5.94 14.67 -7.41
CA GLY A 41 -4.62 15.22 -7.12
C GLY A 41 -4.27 15.30 -5.63
N THR A 42 -5.19 15.77 -4.78
CA THR A 42 -4.97 15.86 -3.33
C THR A 42 -4.79 14.49 -2.69
N SER A 43 -5.57 13.50 -3.12
CA SER A 43 -5.45 12.11 -2.65
C SER A 43 -4.11 11.49 -3.05
N LEU A 44 -3.60 11.81 -4.24
CA LEU A 44 -2.30 11.33 -4.72
C LEU A 44 -1.14 11.90 -3.89
N VAL A 45 -1.15 13.21 -3.62
CA VAL A 45 -0.10 13.87 -2.80
C VAL A 45 -0.13 13.36 -1.36
N ILE A 46 -1.32 13.25 -0.75
CA ILE A 46 -1.46 12.70 0.61
C ILE A 46 -0.97 11.25 0.64
N GLY A 47 -1.31 10.45 -0.38
CA GLY A 47 -0.84 9.07 -0.51
C GLY A 47 0.69 8.98 -0.60
N ALA A 48 1.32 9.83 -1.42
CA ALA A 48 2.77 9.88 -1.55
C ALA A 48 3.46 10.30 -0.24
N LEU A 49 2.95 11.35 0.43
CA LEU A 49 3.51 11.80 1.71
C LEU A 49 3.37 10.73 2.79
N ARG A 50 2.19 10.08 2.89
CA ARG A 50 1.96 8.94 3.78
C ARG A 50 2.95 7.81 3.49
N CYS A 51 3.22 7.51 2.21
CA CYS A 51 4.17 6.48 1.80
C CYS A 51 5.59 6.79 2.30
N VAL A 52 6.07 8.02 2.11
CA VAL A 52 7.41 8.43 2.60
C VAL A 52 7.51 8.29 4.11
N VAL A 53 6.52 8.80 4.86
CA VAL A 53 6.50 8.69 6.33
C VAL A 53 6.44 7.23 6.77
N GLN A 54 5.60 6.42 6.13
CA GLN A 54 5.42 5.02 6.45
C GLN A 54 6.69 4.20 6.18
N LEU A 55 7.31 4.36 5.01
CA LEU A 55 8.54 3.62 4.67
C LEU A 55 9.70 4.02 5.58
N THR A 56 9.81 5.29 5.95
CA THR A 56 10.83 5.76 6.90
C THR A 56 10.62 5.13 8.29
N LEU A 57 9.38 5.13 8.80
CA LEU A 57 9.05 4.47 10.06
C LEU A 57 9.34 2.97 10.02
N VAL A 58 8.88 2.27 8.98
CA VAL A 58 9.11 0.83 8.82
C VAL A 58 10.61 0.53 8.76
N ALA A 59 11.39 1.32 8.03
CA ALA A 59 12.85 1.15 7.97
C ALA A 59 13.51 1.25 9.36
N THR A 60 13.09 2.20 10.20
CA THR A 60 13.65 2.33 11.56
C THR A 60 13.25 1.18 12.48
N VAL A 61 12.02 0.69 12.38
CA VAL A 61 11.56 -0.49 13.14
C VAL A 61 12.31 -1.75 12.70
N LEU A 62 12.54 -1.87 11.40
CA LEU A 62 13.19 -3.04 10.82
C LEU A 62 14.65 -3.18 11.29
N GLN A 63 15.39 -2.07 11.44
CA GLN A 63 16.73 -2.08 12.03
C GLN A 63 16.75 -2.66 13.47
N ARG A 64 15.74 -2.33 14.28
CA ARG A 64 15.63 -2.86 15.65
C ARG A 64 15.31 -4.35 15.69
N VAL A 65 14.60 -4.84 14.68
CA VAL A 65 14.21 -6.25 14.56
C VAL A 65 15.36 -7.08 14.05
N PHE A 66 16.12 -6.56 13.08
CA PHE A 66 17.32 -7.21 12.58
C PHE A 66 18.34 -7.42 13.71
N ALA A 67 18.49 -6.45 14.62
CA ALA A 67 19.34 -6.58 15.79
C ALA A 67 18.86 -7.62 16.83
N ALA A 68 17.59 -8.04 16.79
CA ALA A 68 17.03 -8.97 17.77
C ALA A 68 17.19 -10.45 17.38
N GLU A 69 17.50 -10.75 16.10
CA GLU A 69 17.71 -12.09 15.51
C GLU A 69 16.75 -13.21 16.00
N SER A 70 15.55 -12.86 16.44
CA SER A 70 14.62 -13.80 17.06
C SER A 70 13.44 -14.12 16.16
N ILE A 71 13.09 -15.41 16.07
CA ILE A 71 11.94 -15.88 15.29
C ILE A 71 10.62 -15.24 15.75
N TRP A 72 10.51 -14.94 17.06
CA TRP A 72 9.36 -14.27 17.66
C TRP A 72 9.23 -12.82 17.21
N ALA A 73 10.33 -12.10 16.98
CA ALA A 73 10.28 -10.74 16.45
C ALA A 73 9.78 -10.73 14.99
N VAL A 74 10.26 -11.68 14.17
CA VAL A 74 9.82 -11.83 12.77
C VAL A 74 8.34 -12.22 12.70
N ALA A 75 7.90 -13.17 13.52
CA ALA A 75 6.50 -13.55 13.65
C ALA A 75 5.62 -12.37 14.13
N GLY A 76 6.11 -11.59 15.09
CA GLY A 76 5.45 -10.39 15.59
C GLY A 76 5.21 -9.35 14.51
N ILE A 77 6.19 -9.10 13.64
CA ILE A 77 6.02 -8.19 12.50
C ILE A 77 5.08 -8.76 11.45
N ALA A 78 5.19 -10.04 11.12
CA ALA A 78 4.27 -10.66 10.16
C ALA A 78 2.81 -10.55 10.62
N LEU A 79 2.57 -10.73 11.92
CA LEU A 79 1.27 -10.53 12.56
C LEU A 79 0.84 -9.05 12.56
N LEU A 80 1.77 -8.14 12.87
CA LEU A 80 1.52 -6.70 12.84
C LEU A 80 1.12 -6.23 11.43
N LEU A 81 1.83 -6.68 10.39
CA LEU A 81 1.52 -6.34 9.00
C LEU A 81 0.12 -6.85 8.60
N ASN A 82 -0.24 -8.07 9.01
CA ASN A 82 -1.57 -8.63 8.74
C ASN A 82 -2.69 -7.89 9.48
N THR A 83 -2.47 -7.52 10.74
CA THR A 83 -3.46 -6.79 11.54
C THR A 83 -3.65 -5.36 11.04
N LEU A 84 -2.58 -4.64 10.70
CA LEU A 84 -2.64 -3.33 10.07
C LEU A 84 -3.32 -3.39 8.70
N GLY A 85 -3.01 -4.41 7.90
CA GLY A 85 -3.66 -4.63 6.60
C GLY A 85 -5.14 -4.91 6.71
N THR A 86 -5.55 -5.69 7.70
CA THR A 86 -6.96 -5.93 8.03
C THR A 86 -7.65 -4.65 8.44
N PHE A 87 -7.01 -3.85 9.30
CA PHE A 87 -7.54 -2.56 9.73
C PHE A 87 -7.74 -1.62 8.53
N GLU A 88 -6.77 -1.50 7.64
CA GLU A 88 -6.90 -0.72 6.41
C GLU A 88 -8.08 -1.22 5.55
N THR A 89 -8.17 -2.53 5.33
CA THR A 89 -9.23 -3.14 4.53
C THR A 89 -10.62 -2.82 5.09
N VAL A 90 -10.81 -3.01 6.40
CA VAL A 90 -12.14 -2.94 7.04
C VAL A 90 -12.53 -1.53 7.44
N VAL A 91 -11.57 -0.67 7.82
CA VAL A 91 -11.84 0.67 8.33
C VAL A 91 -11.67 1.74 7.27
N ILE A 92 -10.70 1.58 6.36
CA ILE A 92 -10.35 2.61 5.38
C ILE A 92 -10.97 2.33 4.01
N LYS A 93 -10.91 1.08 3.54
CA LYS A 93 -11.32 0.73 2.17
C LYS A 93 -12.76 0.25 2.03
N ALA A 94 -13.32 -0.39 3.05
CA ALA A 94 -14.68 -0.91 2.99
C ALA A 94 -15.74 0.19 3.11
N ASP A 95 -16.50 0.42 2.04
CA ASP A 95 -17.63 1.37 2.02
C ASP A 95 -18.86 0.86 2.79
N ARG A 96 -18.93 -0.45 3.00
CA ARG A 96 -20.01 -1.14 3.71
C ARG A 96 -19.40 -2.11 4.71
N LYS A 97 -20.01 -2.23 5.88
CA LYS A 97 -19.51 -3.07 6.96
C LYS A 97 -20.49 -4.16 7.33
N CYS A 98 -19.95 -5.34 7.64
CA CYS A 98 -20.68 -6.49 8.17
C CYS A 98 -20.26 -6.83 9.59
N ARG A 99 -21.17 -7.47 10.34
CA ARG A 99 -20.87 -7.98 11.69
C ARG A 99 -19.76 -9.04 11.63
N HIS A 100 -18.74 -8.93 12.50
CA HIS A 100 -17.53 -9.78 12.54
C HIS A 100 -16.60 -9.69 11.31
N MET A 101 -16.72 -8.63 10.52
CA MET A 101 -15.89 -8.44 9.32
C MET A 101 -14.39 -8.30 9.63
N PHE A 102 -14.02 -7.67 10.75
CA PHE A 102 -12.61 -7.54 11.14
C PHE A 102 -11.96 -8.90 11.42
N SER A 103 -12.56 -9.74 12.26
CA SER A 103 -12.04 -11.07 12.56
C SER A 103 -12.02 -11.98 11.34
N ALA A 104 -13.02 -11.84 10.46
CA ALA A 104 -13.11 -12.60 9.22
C ALA A 104 -11.95 -12.32 8.27
N VAL A 105 -11.73 -11.04 7.97
CA VAL A 105 -10.68 -10.59 7.07
C VAL A 105 -9.32 -10.90 7.69
N LEU A 106 -9.17 -10.75 9.00
CA LEU A 106 -7.93 -11.11 9.69
C LEU A 106 -7.59 -12.60 9.53
N VAL A 107 -8.57 -13.48 9.76
CA VAL A 107 -8.37 -14.93 9.59
C VAL A 107 -8.06 -15.26 8.12
N ALA A 108 -8.76 -14.66 7.17
CA ALA A 108 -8.50 -14.86 5.75
C ALA A 108 -7.11 -14.37 5.31
N MET A 109 -6.66 -13.23 5.85
CA MET A 109 -5.34 -12.67 5.61
C MET A 109 -4.24 -13.55 6.22
N LEU A 110 -4.40 -13.99 7.47
CA LEU A 110 -3.44 -14.87 8.14
C LEU A 110 -3.37 -16.25 7.47
N ALA A 111 -4.51 -16.83 7.14
CA ALA A 111 -4.58 -18.13 6.47
C ALA A 111 -4.03 -18.08 5.03
N GLY A 112 -4.15 -16.94 4.35
CA GLY A 112 -3.59 -16.76 3.01
C GLY A 112 -2.10 -16.43 3.00
N THR A 113 -1.65 -15.53 3.88
CA THR A 113 -0.28 -15.00 3.82
C THR A 113 0.74 -15.84 4.57
N ILE A 114 0.43 -16.35 5.77
CA ILE A 114 1.42 -17.01 6.65
C ILE A 114 1.84 -18.39 6.13
N PRO A 115 0.94 -19.29 5.71
CA PRO A 115 1.37 -20.57 5.16
C PRO A 115 2.19 -20.36 3.89
N ILE A 116 1.74 -19.48 3.00
CA ILE A 116 2.40 -19.25 1.71
C ILE A 116 3.76 -18.58 1.89
N SER A 117 3.91 -17.66 2.84
CA SER A 117 5.22 -17.07 3.14
C SER A 117 6.20 -18.09 3.73
N ILE A 118 5.75 -18.96 4.65
CA ILE A 118 6.62 -19.99 5.24
C ILE A 118 7.02 -21.03 4.20
N LEU A 119 6.06 -21.58 3.44
CA LEU A 119 6.35 -22.56 2.40
C LEU A 119 7.22 -21.96 1.29
N GLY A 120 6.90 -20.73 0.85
CA GLY A 120 7.66 -20.05 -0.20
C GLY A 120 9.09 -19.71 0.22
N ALA A 121 9.29 -19.18 1.43
CA ALA A 121 10.62 -18.89 1.94
C ALA A 121 11.47 -20.16 2.10
N ARG A 122 10.89 -21.24 2.62
CA ARG A 122 11.62 -22.48 2.89
C ARG A 122 11.92 -23.30 1.64
N PHE A 123 10.94 -23.45 0.73
CA PHE A 123 11.03 -24.37 -0.41
C PHE A 123 11.27 -23.67 -1.74
N ALA A 124 10.70 -22.49 -1.97
CA ALA A 124 10.80 -21.83 -3.27
C ALA A 124 12.04 -20.93 -3.37
N MET A 125 12.38 -20.23 -2.28
CA MET A 125 13.53 -19.32 -2.22
C MET A 125 14.81 -19.99 -1.67
N ASP A 126 14.71 -21.22 -1.17
CA ASP A 126 15.79 -21.99 -0.52
C ASP A 126 16.56 -21.20 0.56
N VAL A 127 15.84 -20.40 1.33
CA VAL A 127 16.42 -19.58 2.40
C VAL A 127 16.53 -20.43 3.66
N VAL A 128 17.77 -20.70 4.10
CA VAL A 128 18.07 -21.42 5.34
C VAL A 128 18.89 -20.51 6.27
N PRO A 129 18.34 -20.08 7.42
CA PRO A 129 17.00 -20.33 7.94
C PRO A 129 15.90 -19.47 7.29
N PHE A 130 14.68 -20.02 7.15
CA PHE A 130 13.58 -19.34 6.44
C PHE A 130 13.13 -18.03 7.09
N TRP A 131 13.46 -17.81 8.37
CA TRP A 131 13.14 -16.58 9.12
C TRP A 131 14.18 -15.48 8.97
N THR A 132 15.10 -15.58 8.00
CA THR A 132 16.10 -14.53 7.72
C THR A 132 15.37 -13.18 7.50
N PRO A 133 15.49 -12.22 8.43
CA PRO A 133 14.60 -11.06 8.47
C PRO A 133 14.67 -10.19 7.21
N GLU A 134 15.86 -10.06 6.63
CA GLU A 134 16.18 -9.22 5.47
C GLU A 134 15.41 -9.65 4.21
N GLN A 135 15.15 -10.95 4.06
CA GLN A 135 14.46 -11.51 2.89
C GLN A 135 12.98 -11.79 3.21
N TYR A 136 12.70 -12.33 4.39
CA TYR A 136 11.36 -12.78 4.76
C TYR A 136 10.39 -11.61 4.97
N ILE A 137 10.80 -10.54 5.67
CA ILE A 137 9.89 -9.43 6.01
C ILE A 137 9.41 -8.67 4.76
N PRO A 138 10.28 -8.30 3.79
CA PRO A 138 9.82 -7.71 2.53
C PRO A 138 8.86 -8.61 1.76
N VAL A 139 9.13 -9.92 1.71
CA VAL A 139 8.26 -10.89 1.02
C VAL A 139 6.88 -10.94 1.67
N VAL A 140 6.80 -11.10 3.00
CA VAL A 140 5.53 -11.03 3.73
C VAL A 140 4.81 -9.71 3.50
N GLY A 141 5.54 -8.59 3.50
CA GLY A 141 5.01 -7.27 3.19
C GLY A 141 4.36 -7.19 1.81
N MET A 142 5.03 -7.73 0.77
CA MET A 142 4.48 -7.80 -0.59
C MET A 142 3.26 -8.72 -0.68
N LEU A 143 3.27 -9.88 -0.02
CA LEU A 143 2.13 -10.79 0.03
C LEU A 143 0.92 -10.15 0.70
N CYS A 144 1.12 -9.53 1.86
CA CYS A 144 0.08 -8.83 2.59
C CYS A 144 -0.46 -7.63 1.80
N GLY A 145 0.42 -6.80 1.23
CA GLY A 145 0.05 -5.63 0.43
C GLY A 145 -0.86 -5.99 -0.76
N ASN A 146 -0.50 -7.02 -1.52
CA ASN A 146 -1.31 -7.49 -2.64
C ASN A 146 -2.61 -8.16 -2.17
N ALA A 147 -2.57 -8.94 -1.08
CA ALA A 147 -3.76 -9.55 -0.51
C ALA A 147 -4.77 -8.50 -0.02
N ILE A 148 -4.33 -7.40 0.60
CA ILE A 148 -5.20 -6.27 1.00
C ILE A 148 -5.97 -5.72 -0.21
N VAL A 149 -5.29 -5.49 -1.33
CA VAL A 149 -5.92 -4.97 -2.54
C VAL A 149 -6.97 -5.96 -3.05
N GLY A 150 -6.61 -7.23 -3.24
CA GLY A 150 -7.53 -8.26 -3.73
C GLY A 150 -8.75 -8.44 -2.81
N VAL A 151 -8.51 -8.60 -1.51
CA VAL A 151 -9.56 -8.77 -0.51
C VAL A 151 -10.47 -7.54 -0.47
N SER A 152 -9.93 -6.32 -0.51
CA SER A 152 -10.75 -5.10 -0.49
C SER A 152 -11.65 -4.97 -1.71
N VAL A 153 -11.19 -5.39 -2.89
CA VAL A 153 -11.98 -5.39 -4.13
C VAL A 153 -13.09 -6.45 -4.07
N ALA A 154 -12.75 -7.70 -3.71
CA ALA A 154 -13.73 -8.79 -3.61
C ALA A 154 -14.84 -8.45 -2.60
N LEU A 155 -14.43 -8.00 -1.42
CA LEU A 155 -15.31 -7.58 -0.33
C LEU A 155 -16.23 -6.44 -0.75
N SER A 156 -15.67 -5.36 -1.31
CA SER A 156 -16.46 -4.19 -1.72
C SER A 156 -17.45 -4.57 -2.82
N TYR A 157 -17.05 -5.41 -3.77
CA TYR A 157 -17.94 -5.90 -4.82
C TYR A 157 -19.09 -6.75 -4.26
N ILE A 158 -18.81 -7.73 -3.40
CA ILE A 158 -19.84 -8.60 -2.80
C ILE A 158 -20.85 -7.78 -1.99
N LEU A 159 -20.36 -6.89 -1.14
CA LEU A 159 -21.22 -6.02 -0.35
C LEU A 159 -21.95 -4.99 -1.21
N LYS A 160 -21.38 -4.63 -2.37
CA LYS A 160 -22.04 -3.78 -3.34
C LYS A 160 -23.26 -4.47 -3.95
N GLU A 161 -23.01 -5.63 -4.54
CA GLU A 161 -23.97 -6.39 -5.32
C GLU A 161 -25.09 -6.98 -4.45
N LEU A 162 -24.81 -7.40 -3.21
CA LEU A 162 -25.84 -7.88 -2.28
C LEU A 162 -26.81 -6.80 -1.80
N ASP A 163 -26.44 -5.53 -1.88
CA ASP A 163 -27.32 -4.42 -1.51
C ASP A 163 -28.11 -3.90 -2.72
N GLU A 164 -27.43 -3.74 -3.86
CA GLU A 164 -27.99 -3.13 -5.08
C GLU A 164 -28.78 -4.13 -5.93
N ASN A 165 -28.32 -5.38 -6.02
CA ASN A 165 -28.89 -6.41 -6.90
C ASN A 165 -29.45 -7.61 -6.11
N ARG A 166 -29.86 -7.37 -4.86
CA ARG A 166 -30.37 -8.40 -3.93
C ARG A 166 -31.52 -9.22 -4.53
N ASP A 167 -32.37 -8.58 -5.33
CA ASP A 167 -33.59 -9.18 -5.84
C ASP A 167 -33.26 -10.40 -6.72
N LYS A 168 -32.10 -10.40 -7.40
CA LYS A 168 -31.60 -11.55 -8.16
C LYS A 168 -31.29 -12.73 -7.26
N THR A 169 -30.58 -12.50 -6.15
CA THR A 169 -30.23 -13.55 -5.18
C THR A 169 -31.47 -14.06 -4.46
N GLU A 170 -32.38 -13.18 -4.06
CA GLU A 170 -33.66 -13.58 -3.43
C GLU A 170 -34.55 -14.39 -4.39
N THR A 171 -34.57 -14.02 -5.68
CA THR A 171 -35.30 -14.77 -6.71
C THR A 171 -34.76 -16.19 -6.85
N LEU A 172 -33.43 -16.37 -6.91
CA LEU A 172 -32.82 -17.70 -6.99
C LEU A 172 -33.14 -18.55 -5.75
N LEU A 173 -33.09 -17.96 -4.56
CA LEU A 173 -33.47 -18.64 -3.32
C LEU A 173 -34.96 -19.01 -3.30
N ALA A 174 -35.83 -18.15 -3.85
CA ALA A 174 -37.27 -18.43 -3.98
C ALA A 174 -37.57 -19.58 -4.97
N PHE A 175 -36.74 -19.76 -5.99
CA PHE A 175 -36.78 -20.92 -6.89
C PHE A 175 -36.19 -22.20 -6.27
N GLY A 176 -35.78 -22.17 -5.00
CA GLY A 176 -35.26 -23.34 -4.27
C GLY A 176 -33.75 -23.57 -4.46
N ALA A 177 -33.00 -22.63 -5.04
CA ALA A 177 -31.55 -22.75 -5.14
C ALA A 177 -30.91 -22.71 -3.74
N SER A 178 -29.90 -23.55 -3.55
CA SER A 178 -29.10 -23.52 -2.32
C SER A 178 -28.30 -22.21 -2.20
N ARG A 179 -27.89 -21.84 -0.98
CA ARG A 179 -27.06 -20.65 -0.72
C ARG A 179 -25.81 -20.59 -1.61
N PHE A 180 -25.15 -21.73 -1.78
CA PHE A 180 -23.95 -21.84 -2.60
C PHE A 180 -24.25 -21.62 -4.08
N GLU A 181 -25.35 -22.16 -4.60
CA GLU A 181 -25.77 -21.96 -5.99
C GLU A 181 -26.17 -20.51 -6.26
N ALA A 182 -26.96 -19.92 -5.37
CA ALA A 182 -27.40 -18.53 -5.49
C ALA A 182 -26.22 -17.53 -5.42
N CYS A 183 -25.20 -17.83 -4.62
CA CYS A 183 -24.04 -16.95 -4.44
C CYS A 183 -22.86 -17.26 -5.37
N ARG A 184 -22.85 -18.40 -6.06
CA ARG A 184 -21.78 -18.79 -6.98
C ARG A 184 -21.45 -17.73 -8.04
N PRO A 185 -22.41 -17.16 -8.79
CA PRO A 185 -22.08 -16.14 -9.79
C PRO A 185 -21.46 -14.89 -9.15
N LEU A 186 -21.92 -14.53 -7.95
CA LEU A 186 -21.37 -13.40 -7.20
C LEU A 186 -19.93 -13.66 -6.75
N ALA A 187 -19.65 -14.85 -6.21
CA ALA A 187 -18.32 -15.25 -5.77
C ALA A 187 -17.32 -15.27 -6.92
N VAL A 188 -17.70 -15.84 -8.07
CA VAL A 188 -16.84 -15.95 -9.25
C VAL A 188 -16.45 -14.57 -9.76
N GLU A 189 -17.40 -13.64 -9.87
CA GLU A 189 -17.09 -12.30 -10.36
C GLU A 189 -16.27 -11.49 -9.35
N ALA A 190 -16.52 -11.64 -8.04
CA ALA A 190 -15.70 -11.03 -7.00
C ALA A 190 -14.23 -11.49 -7.07
N LEU A 191 -14.01 -12.80 -7.25
CA LEU A 191 -12.68 -13.38 -7.40
C LEU A 191 -12.01 -12.97 -8.70
N ARG A 192 -12.77 -12.90 -9.80
CA ARG A 192 -12.27 -12.41 -11.08
C ARG A 192 -11.77 -10.98 -10.96
N LEU A 193 -12.59 -10.08 -10.39
CA LEU A 193 -12.25 -8.66 -10.23
C LEU A 193 -11.04 -8.46 -9.31
N SER A 194 -10.95 -9.23 -8.22
CA SER A 194 -9.84 -9.12 -7.27
C SER A 194 -8.52 -9.68 -7.79
N LEU A 195 -8.55 -10.74 -8.60
CA LEU A 195 -7.33 -11.41 -9.10
C LEU A 195 -6.88 -10.91 -10.47
N MET A 196 -7.72 -10.15 -11.19
CA MET A 196 -7.39 -9.58 -12.49
C MET A 196 -6.06 -8.81 -12.51
N PRO A 197 -5.72 -7.96 -11.51
CA PRO A 197 -4.43 -7.27 -11.50
C PRO A 197 -3.24 -8.24 -11.46
N THR A 198 -3.31 -9.28 -10.61
CA THR A 198 -2.25 -10.28 -10.48
C THR A 198 -2.10 -11.12 -11.75
N ILE A 199 -3.22 -11.51 -12.36
CA ILE A 199 -3.21 -12.26 -13.63
C ILE A 199 -2.60 -11.41 -14.75
N ASN A 200 -2.94 -10.13 -14.82
CA ASN A 200 -2.40 -9.22 -15.82
C ASN A 200 -0.89 -9.00 -15.64
N GLN A 201 -0.40 -8.91 -14.40
CA GLN A 201 1.03 -8.82 -14.12
C GLN A 201 1.81 -10.07 -14.54
N MET A 202 1.22 -11.26 -14.41
CA MET A 202 1.85 -12.52 -14.85
C MET A 202 1.86 -12.68 -16.38
N ARG A 203 0.91 -12.06 -17.09
CA ARG A 203 0.83 -12.12 -18.57
C ARG A 203 1.78 -11.14 -19.26
N ALA A 204 2.17 -10.06 -18.58
CA ALA A 204 3.20 -9.15 -19.08
C ALA A 204 4.53 -9.91 -19.11
N ASP A 205 5.19 -9.86 -20.28
CA ASP A 205 6.30 -10.72 -20.68
C ASP A 205 7.34 -10.97 -19.57
N VAL A 206 7.37 -12.21 -19.06
CA VAL A 206 8.27 -12.68 -17.99
C VAL A 206 9.66 -13.02 -18.56
N GLN A 207 9.88 -12.91 -19.87
CA GLN A 207 11.17 -13.27 -20.48
C GLN A 207 12.38 -12.51 -19.92
N GLN A 208 12.20 -11.34 -19.33
CA GLN A 208 13.27 -10.55 -18.68
C GLN A 208 13.25 -10.57 -17.15
N ALA A 209 12.37 -11.37 -16.53
CA ALA A 209 12.26 -11.45 -15.08
C ALA A 209 13.18 -12.55 -14.51
N ALA A 210 14.01 -12.19 -13.53
CA ALA A 210 14.86 -13.14 -12.83
C ALA A 210 14.02 -14.24 -12.13
N ARG A 211 14.58 -15.45 -11.95
CA ARG A 211 13.89 -16.61 -11.33
C ARG A 211 13.20 -16.27 -10.00
N LEU A 212 13.80 -15.39 -9.19
CA LEU A 212 13.24 -14.91 -7.93
C LEU A 212 11.91 -14.15 -8.13
N GLN A 213 11.80 -13.32 -9.17
CA GLN A 213 10.59 -12.56 -9.45
C GLN A 213 9.42 -13.47 -9.85
N MET A 214 9.68 -14.54 -10.61
CA MET A 214 8.66 -15.55 -10.92
C MET A 214 8.13 -16.23 -9.66
N ILE A 215 9.04 -16.64 -8.76
CA ILE A 215 8.68 -17.25 -7.47
C ILE A 215 7.80 -16.29 -6.65
N ILE A 216 8.23 -15.03 -6.50
CA ILE A 216 7.47 -14.02 -5.74
C ILE A 216 6.10 -13.77 -6.37
N MET A 217 6.01 -13.70 -7.70
CA MET A 217 4.72 -13.52 -8.40
C MET A 217 3.77 -14.68 -8.14
N PHE A 218 4.25 -15.92 -8.20
CA PHE A 218 3.41 -17.09 -7.87
C PHE A 218 2.99 -17.12 -6.41
N MET A 219 3.86 -16.71 -5.49
CA MET A 219 3.51 -16.57 -4.08
C MET A 219 2.44 -15.48 -3.87
N ILE A 220 2.55 -14.33 -4.54
CA ILE A 220 1.56 -13.26 -4.50
C ILE A 220 0.22 -13.76 -5.04
N ALA A 221 0.21 -14.45 -6.18
CA ALA A 221 -1.00 -15.03 -6.76
C ALA A 221 -1.67 -16.03 -5.81
N ALA A 222 -0.90 -16.95 -5.22
CA ALA A 222 -1.42 -17.92 -4.27
C ALA A 222 -1.98 -17.24 -3.02
N SER A 223 -1.25 -16.29 -2.43
CA SER A 223 -1.63 -15.58 -1.20
C SER A 223 -2.89 -14.73 -1.41
N SER A 224 -2.90 -13.90 -2.44
CA SER A 224 -4.05 -13.06 -2.78
C SER A 224 -5.28 -13.88 -3.17
N GLY A 225 -5.09 -14.97 -3.92
CA GLY A 225 -6.12 -15.94 -4.26
C GLY A 225 -6.76 -16.55 -3.01
N LEU A 226 -5.93 -17.13 -2.13
CA LEU A 226 -6.41 -17.81 -0.94
C LEU A 226 -7.13 -16.85 0.02
N SER A 227 -6.56 -15.68 0.29
CA SER A 227 -7.21 -14.66 1.14
C SER A 227 -8.53 -14.16 0.53
N SER A 228 -8.59 -13.96 -0.79
CA SER A 228 -9.81 -13.48 -1.45
C SER A 228 -10.91 -14.56 -1.46
N ILE A 229 -10.55 -15.83 -1.66
CA ILE A 229 -11.49 -16.97 -1.58
C ILE A 229 -12.06 -17.11 -0.17
N ILE A 230 -11.20 -17.14 0.85
CA ILE A 230 -11.64 -17.30 2.25
C ILE A 230 -12.52 -16.11 2.65
N THR A 231 -12.14 -14.88 2.29
CA THR A 231 -12.96 -13.70 2.59
C THR A 231 -14.30 -13.77 1.87
N THR A 232 -14.32 -14.13 0.58
CA THR A 232 -15.54 -14.25 -0.21
C THR A 232 -16.50 -15.25 0.42
N MET A 233 -16.03 -16.45 0.74
CA MET A 233 -16.84 -17.49 1.37
C MET A 233 -17.37 -17.07 2.73
N PHE A 234 -16.55 -16.38 3.52
CA PHE A 234 -16.98 -15.89 4.83
C PHE A 234 -18.04 -14.79 4.71
N VAL A 235 -17.81 -13.78 3.87
CA VAL A 235 -18.73 -12.66 3.68
C VAL A 235 -20.09 -13.15 3.18
N LEU A 236 -20.11 -14.07 2.21
CA LEU A 236 -21.33 -14.69 1.72
C LEU A 236 -22.04 -15.50 2.81
N SER A 237 -21.28 -16.26 3.61
CA SER A 237 -21.82 -17.05 4.73
C SER A 237 -22.44 -16.17 5.84
N VAL A 238 -21.92 -14.96 6.05
CA VAL A 238 -22.43 -14.01 7.04
C VAL A 238 -23.62 -13.20 6.51
N CYS A 239 -23.62 -12.83 5.23
CA CYS A 239 -24.66 -11.98 4.64
C CYS A 239 -25.93 -12.78 4.27
N VAL A 240 -25.77 -14.00 3.79
CA VAL A 240 -26.88 -14.89 3.42
C VAL A 240 -27.03 -15.92 4.53
N ASP A 241 -28.14 -15.95 5.26
CA ASP A 241 -28.33 -16.90 6.37
C ASP A 241 -28.73 -18.31 5.91
N SER A 242 -28.58 -19.30 6.80
CA SER A 242 -29.05 -20.69 6.61
C SER A 242 -30.55 -20.81 6.37
N GLU A 243 -31.33 -19.78 6.73
CA GLU A 243 -32.78 -19.73 6.50
C GLU A 243 -33.18 -19.04 5.18
N HIS A 244 -32.29 -19.01 4.17
CA HIS A 244 -32.58 -18.47 2.83
C HIS A 244 -33.08 -17.01 2.85
N ARG A 245 -32.60 -16.20 3.80
CA ARG A 245 -32.92 -14.77 3.91
C ARG A 245 -31.65 -13.93 3.96
N ILE A 246 -31.63 -12.86 3.18
CA ILE A 246 -30.57 -11.84 3.25
C ILE A 246 -30.81 -10.99 4.50
N ARG A 247 -29.89 -11.04 5.46
CA ARG A 247 -30.04 -10.28 6.73
C ARG A 247 -29.66 -8.82 6.54
N LYS A 248 -30.68 -8.00 6.24
CA LYS A 248 -30.61 -6.53 6.11
C LYS A 248 -29.96 -5.86 7.32
N ASP A 249 -30.16 -6.41 8.51
CA ASP A 249 -29.63 -5.87 9.78
C ASP A 249 -28.10 -5.91 9.90
N ARG A 250 -27.40 -6.59 8.98
CA ARG A 250 -25.95 -6.77 9.03
C ARG A 250 -25.17 -5.93 8.03
N ILE A 251 -25.82 -5.28 7.06
CA ILE A 251 -25.15 -4.37 6.12
C ILE A 251 -25.41 -2.94 6.59
N ARG A 252 -24.47 -2.40 7.37
CA ARG A 252 -24.54 -0.98 7.75
C ARG A 252 -23.84 -0.17 6.67
N ILE A 253 -24.60 0.63 5.93
CA ILE A 253 -24.06 1.66 5.03
C ILE A 253 -23.47 2.74 5.92
N GLU A 254 -22.13 2.79 6.01
CA GLU A 254 -21.46 3.89 6.67
C GLU A 254 -21.44 5.06 5.69
N VAL A 255 -22.42 5.96 5.80
CA VAL A 255 -22.55 7.09 4.88
C VAL A 255 -21.32 7.99 5.03
N ARG A 256 -20.35 7.82 4.14
CA ARG A 256 -19.07 8.53 4.01
C ARG A 256 -19.21 10.04 3.73
N ARG A 257 -20.35 10.67 4.03
CA ARG A 257 -20.54 12.12 3.87
C ARG A 257 -19.80 12.95 4.93
N TYR A 258 -19.38 12.35 6.07
CA TYR A 258 -18.65 13.07 7.12
C TYR A 258 -17.12 12.89 7.10
N ALA A 259 -16.59 11.73 6.69
CA ALA A 259 -15.15 11.50 6.68
C ALA A 259 -14.42 12.38 5.65
N LEU A 260 -15.00 12.59 4.47
CA LEU A 260 -14.47 13.50 3.44
C LEU A 260 -14.38 14.96 3.93
N ARG A 261 -15.30 15.42 4.82
CA ARG A 261 -15.24 16.76 5.42
C ARG A 261 -14.20 16.87 6.53
N ARG A 262 -14.00 15.80 7.32
CA ARG A 262 -12.97 15.78 8.38
C ARG A 262 -11.55 15.67 7.82
N THR A 263 -11.36 14.87 6.77
CA THR A 263 -10.09 14.86 6.04
C THR A 263 -9.84 16.23 5.40
N ARG A 264 -10.87 16.91 4.87
CA ARG A 264 -10.75 18.30 4.39
C ARG A 264 -10.31 19.28 5.50
N SER A 265 -10.80 19.16 6.73
CA SER A 265 -10.38 20.05 7.83
C SER A 265 -8.98 19.75 8.37
N GLU A 266 -8.58 18.49 8.44
CA GLU A 266 -7.22 18.10 8.85
C GLU A 266 -6.20 18.46 7.76
N VAL A 267 -6.57 18.28 6.49
CA VAL A 267 -5.82 18.76 5.33
C VAL A 267 -5.68 20.29 5.37
N MET A 268 -6.74 21.03 5.71
CA MET A 268 -6.66 22.49 5.86
C MET A 268 -5.72 22.89 7.02
N ARG A 269 -5.69 22.14 8.12
CA ARG A 269 -4.76 22.37 9.24
C ARG A 269 -3.32 22.09 8.86
N VAL A 270 -3.02 20.97 8.21
CA VAL A 270 -1.66 20.63 7.75
C VAL A 270 -1.17 21.63 6.71
N ILE A 271 -2.03 22.03 5.75
CA ILE A 271 -1.69 23.07 4.75
C ILE A 271 -1.50 24.44 5.42
N SER A 272 -2.34 24.82 6.39
CA SER A 272 -2.16 26.10 7.12
C SER A 272 -0.89 26.10 7.99
N GLY A 273 -0.53 24.95 8.58
CA GLY A 273 0.68 24.81 9.38
C GLY A 273 1.95 24.83 8.53
N THR A 274 1.95 24.19 7.36
CA THR A 274 3.09 24.20 6.45
C THR A 274 3.25 25.53 5.72
N THR A 275 2.16 26.21 5.32
CA THR A 275 2.22 27.55 4.72
C THR A 275 2.68 28.62 5.72
N ALA A 276 2.26 28.53 6.98
CA ALA A 276 2.78 29.40 8.05
C ALA A 276 4.27 29.16 8.33
N SER A 277 4.70 27.90 8.35
CA SER A 277 6.11 27.52 8.56
C SER A 277 6.99 27.93 7.37
N TRP A 278 6.48 27.78 6.13
CA TRP A 278 7.15 28.25 4.92
C TRP A 278 7.24 29.78 4.83
N ALA A 279 6.19 30.51 5.21
CA ALA A 279 6.21 31.98 5.24
C ALA A 279 7.13 32.52 6.34
N ALA A 280 7.31 31.79 7.44
CA ALA A 280 8.30 32.10 8.47
C ALA A 280 9.73 31.83 7.97
N TRP A 281 9.96 30.69 7.33
CA TRP A 281 11.26 30.32 6.77
C TRP A 281 11.69 31.26 5.62
N ALA A 282 10.77 31.60 4.71
CA ALA A 282 11.02 32.55 3.63
C ALA A 282 11.41 33.94 4.15
N ARG A 283 10.78 34.43 5.23
CA ARG A 283 11.16 35.70 5.88
C ARG A 283 12.56 35.63 6.50
N VAL A 284 12.94 34.49 7.10
CA VAL A 284 14.28 34.30 7.68
C VAL A 284 15.36 34.22 6.61
N VAL A 285 15.08 33.55 5.49
CA VAL A 285 16.04 33.42 4.37
C VAL A 285 16.18 34.71 3.59
N VAL A 286 15.08 35.44 3.34
CA VAL A 286 15.12 36.75 2.66
C VAL A 286 15.72 37.82 3.58
N GLY A 287 15.47 37.78 4.89
CA GLY A 287 16.07 38.69 5.87
C GLY A 287 17.58 38.52 6.06
N ARG A 288 18.13 37.32 5.81
CA ARG A 288 19.58 37.07 5.85
C ARG A 288 20.33 37.54 4.61
N LYS A 289 19.68 37.56 3.44
CA LYS A 289 20.30 37.99 2.18
C LYS A 289 20.49 39.51 2.06
N GLY A 290 19.77 40.30 2.88
CA GLY A 290 19.88 41.76 2.90
C GLY A 290 21.02 42.33 3.76
N LYS A 291 21.76 41.51 4.53
CA LYS A 291 22.74 42.02 5.52
C LYS A 291 24.20 41.57 5.28
N GLY A 292 24.45 40.76 4.24
CA GLY A 292 25.77 40.22 3.91
C GLY A 292 26.37 40.68 2.57
N GLY A 293 25.67 41.51 1.79
CA GLY A 293 26.04 41.86 0.41
C GLY A 293 26.74 43.20 0.19
N ASN A 294 27.15 43.91 1.26
CA ASN A 294 27.75 45.25 1.13
C ASN A 294 29.11 45.38 1.84
N ARG A 295 29.90 44.30 1.88
CA ARG A 295 31.20 44.28 2.58
C ARG A 295 32.34 43.60 1.82
N GLY A 296 32.15 43.34 0.52
CA GLY A 296 33.11 42.59 -0.30
C GLY A 296 33.40 43.19 -1.68
N ILE A 297 33.10 44.48 -1.89
CA ILE A 297 33.40 45.19 -3.15
C ILE A 297 34.47 46.29 -2.96
N GLU A 298 34.88 46.60 -1.73
CA GLU A 298 35.91 47.63 -1.46
C GLU A 298 37.34 47.08 -1.28
N SER A 299 37.57 45.77 -1.43
CA SER A 299 38.86 45.14 -1.11
C SER A 299 39.61 44.52 -2.29
N GLU A 300 39.09 44.59 -3.53
CA GLU A 300 39.78 44.09 -4.74
C GLU A 300 40.34 45.19 -5.66
N GLU A 301 40.19 46.48 -5.31
CA GLU A 301 40.73 47.61 -6.09
C GLU A 301 42.03 48.21 -5.49
N SER A 302 42.59 47.61 -4.43
CA SER A 302 43.81 48.07 -3.75
C SER A 302 45.07 47.23 -4.05
N GLU A 303 45.01 46.24 -4.94
CA GLU A 303 46.13 45.31 -5.24
C GLU A 303 46.57 45.35 -6.73
N ARG A 304 46.46 46.51 -7.38
CA ARG A 304 47.07 46.76 -8.70
C ARG A 304 47.88 48.06 -8.73
N ALA A 305 49.20 47.88 -8.60
CA ALA A 305 50.32 48.76 -8.97
C ALA A 305 50.65 49.97 -8.05
N PRO A 306 51.93 50.45 -8.00
CA PRO A 306 53.10 50.04 -8.80
C PRO A 306 54.36 49.64 -8.00
N LEU A 307 55.08 48.62 -8.48
CA LEU A 307 56.53 48.50 -8.26
C LEU A 307 57.23 49.27 -9.38
N LEU A 308 57.69 50.48 -9.07
CA LEU A 308 58.76 51.15 -9.80
C LEU A 308 60.09 50.75 -9.14
N ASN A 309 60.81 49.86 -9.82
CA ASN A 309 62.26 49.87 -10.05
C ASN A 309 62.69 48.53 -10.67
#